data_AF-A0A4R3J5B7-F1
#
_entry.id   AF-A0A4R3J5B7-F1
#
_cell.length_a   1.000
_cell.length_b   1.000
_cell.length_c   1.000
_cell.angle_alpha   90.00
_cell.angle_beta   90.00
_cell.angle_gamma   90.00
#
_symmetry.space_group_name_H-M   'P 1'
#
loop_
_entity.id
_entity.type
_entity.pdbx_description
1 polymer ?
#
loop_
_entity_poly.entity_id
_entity_poly.type
_entity_poly.pdbx_seq_one_letter_code
_entity_poly.pdbx_strand_id
1 'polypeptide(L)'
;MMDSIRFSDFTMHRKTRRLCRGEEDIPIGGRAYDLLELLIEQRDRVVGRDEIMAHVWPGTVVGDNNLNVQVANLRRILGPEAIVTVPSRGLRFALEIANGTATPLSLPDRPSVVVLPFTNLGGDADLDWLADGFVEDITTELSRFRDLFVVARNSAYAYRQMPRALPVISQELGVRYVVEGSVRATADRVRVTAQLVDAANGGQVWAETFDRDLAGHFDTQTMVARAIVSCLAPQIDRAEAARISIAQPEDLTAHGLAMQAWSVVSTAQMSPEFGLRDKARNLARQALARNESSALAWRVLAWVAWWDAYYGASGSVEKSLRDGFDTSKRAIAADPTDHHARRVQALLHFVDKDYQSGMTVLRNAHEMNPNCAITLGWLGVCEAHYGDAEAGLPLIEAALRRSPRDPSRGVMQSMLGFCNVVLGNYAAARSAADASLSESTESASALLLSTLARVGLGDYDGARDAFYKLEKVAPALIDARLAGHWLTSNVEYRKRAQHYLHVAAGLALPKSVCERR
;
A
#
# COMPACT_ATOMS: atom_id res chain seq x y z
N MET A 1 -0.68 33.58 16.82
CA MET A 1 0.77 33.56 17.10
C MET A 1 0.99 32.79 18.39
N MET A 2 1.95 31.86 18.41
CA MET A 2 2.22 30.99 19.56
C MET A 2 2.63 31.81 20.80
N ASP A 3 2.08 31.46 21.97
CA ASP A 3 2.29 32.19 23.23
C ASP A 3 3.65 31.91 23.90
N SER A 4 4.33 30.83 23.48
CA SER A 4 5.66 30.44 23.92
C SER A 4 6.49 29.86 22.77
N ILE A 5 7.80 30.04 22.86
CA ILE A 5 8.79 29.56 21.88
C ILE A 5 9.81 28.69 22.62
N ARG A 6 10.02 27.46 22.18
CA ARG A 6 11.01 26.55 22.79
C ARG A 6 12.24 26.43 21.90
N PHE A 7 13.43 26.44 22.48
CA PHE A 7 14.69 26.23 21.77
C PHE A 7 15.70 25.61 22.75
N SER A 8 16.41 24.56 22.33
CA SER A 8 17.23 23.76 23.25
C SER A 8 16.41 23.33 24.49
N ASP A 9 16.96 23.54 25.67
CA ASP A 9 16.41 23.36 27.01
C ASP A 9 15.59 24.57 27.51
N PHE A 10 15.42 25.61 26.69
CA PHE A 10 14.76 26.86 27.07
C PHE A 10 13.35 27.03 26.51
N THR A 11 12.50 27.72 27.26
CA THR A 11 11.18 28.17 26.82
C THR A 11 11.04 29.67 27.07
N MET A 12 10.80 30.44 26.00
CA MET A 12 10.53 31.88 26.06
C MET A 12 9.02 32.13 25.97
N HIS A 13 8.45 32.72 27.02
CA HIS A 13 7.03 33.07 27.09
C HIS A 13 6.82 34.54 26.71
N ARG A 14 6.04 34.80 25.65
CA ARG A 14 5.88 36.15 25.07
C ARG A 14 4.99 37.06 25.91
N LYS A 15 3.86 36.53 26.38
CA LYS A 15 2.90 37.29 27.21
C LYS A 15 3.46 37.69 28.57
N THR A 16 4.22 36.81 29.21
CA THR A 16 4.76 37.02 30.56
C THR A 16 6.19 37.54 30.55
N ARG A 17 6.82 37.66 29.36
CA ARG A 17 8.21 38.09 29.16
C ARG A 17 9.22 37.32 30.03
N ARG A 18 9.03 36.01 30.12
CA ARG A 18 9.86 35.08 30.92
C ARG A 18 10.66 34.16 30.01
N LEU A 19 11.84 33.77 30.50
CA LEU A 19 12.68 32.72 29.92
C LEU A 19 12.85 31.64 30.98
N CYS A 20 12.48 30.40 30.67
CA CYS A 20 12.63 29.26 31.57
C CYS A 20 13.64 28.27 31.01
N ARG A 21 14.37 27.55 31.86
CA ARG A 21 15.15 26.35 31.51
C ARG A 21 14.50 25.17 32.23
N GLY A 22 13.83 24.29 31.49
CA GLY A 22 12.92 23.32 32.10
C GLY A 22 11.80 24.01 32.88
N GLU A 23 11.67 23.73 34.18
CA GLU A 23 10.70 24.36 35.09
C GLU A 23 11.27 25.60 35.83
N GLU A 24 12.57 25.87 35.71
CA GLU A 24 13.25 26.95 36.42
C GLU A 24 13.18 28.28 35.64
N ASP A 25 12.80 29.36 36.32
CA ASP A 25 12.84 30.72 35.77
C ASP A 25 14.27 31.24 35.70
N ILE A 26 14.70 31.65 34.50
CA ILE A 26 15.99 32.26 34.28
C ILE A 26 15.83 33.79 34.26
N PRO A 27 16.46 34.51 35.21
CA PRO A 27 16.38 35.96 35.24
C PRO A 27 17.08 36.56 34.02
N ILE A 28 16.30 37.24 33.18
CA ILE A 28 16.76 37.96 31.99
C ILE A 28 16.30 39.41 32.04
N GLY A 29 17.21 40.35 31.75
CA GLY A 29 16.88 41.77 31.71
C GLY A 29 15.99 42.12 30.51
N GLY A 30 15.14 43.13 30.63
CA GLY A 30 14.16 43.49 29.59
C GLY A 30 14.77 43.71 28.20
N ARG A 31 15.93 44.36 28.10
CA ARG A 31 16.63 44.58 26.82
C ARG A 31 17.26 43.31 26.24
N ALA A 32 17.76 42.41 27.09
CA ALA A 32 18.21 41.09 26.64
C ALA A 32 17.04 40.26 26.10
N TYR A 33 15.87 40.38 26.73
CA TYR A 33 14.64 39.75 26.26
C TYR A 33 14.22 40.28 24.90
N ASP A 34 14.13 41.61 24.74
CA ASP A 34 13.75 42.23 23.45
C ASP A 34 14.72 41.87 22.33
N LEU A 35 16.02 41.81 22.62
CA LEU A 35 17.04 41.37 21.68
C LEU A 35 16.85 39.90 21.28
N LEU A 36 16.61 39.02 22.25
CA LEU A 36 16.37 37.60 22.00
C LEU A 36 15.10 37.39 21.17
N GLU A 37 14.02 38.10 21.49
CA GLU A 37 12.76 38.06 20.75
C GLU A 37 12.95 38.48 19.29
N LEU A 38 13.59 39.63 19.05
CA LEU A 38 13.87 40.11 17.69
C LEU A 38 14.72 39.11 16.87
N LEU A 39 15.78 38.56 17.47
CA LEU A 39 16.66 37.62 16.78
C LEU A 39 15.96 36.29 16.47
N ILE A 40 15.03 35.86 17.32
CA ILE A 40 14.19 34.68 17.11
C ILE A 40 13.18 34.94 15.98
N GLU A 41 12.53 36.10 15.97
CA GLU A 41 11.56 36.48 14.94
C GLU A 41 12.20 36.60 13.55
N GLN A 42 13.45 37.04 13.49
CA GLN A 42 14.20 37.26 12.25
C GLN A 42 15.26 36.18 11.98
N ARG A 43 15.11 34.98 12.56
CA ARG A 43 16.10 33.88 12.54
C ARG A 43 16.59 33.45 11.15
N ASP A 44 15.76 33.64 10.12
CA ASP A 44 16.04 33.22 8.74
C ASP A 44 17.01 34.17 8.01
N ARG A 45 17.40 35.27 8.65
CA ARG A 45 18.39 36.22 8.10
C ARG A 45 19.33 36.76 9.17
N VAL A 46 20.36 37.48 8.73
CA VAL A 46 21.23 38.25 9.62
C VAL A 46 20.54 39.59 9.90
N VAL A 47 20.43 39.97 11.18
CA VAL A 47 19.85 41.25 11.62
C VAL A 47 20.99 42.25 11.81
N GLY A 48 20.88 43.40 11.14
CA GLY A 48 21.91 44.45 11.18
C GLY A 48 22.02 45.11 12.55
N ARG A 49 23.20 45.62 12.92
CA ARG A 49 23.38 46.29 14.22
C ARG A 49 22.48 47.52 14.35
N ASP A 50 22.38 48.35 13.32
CA ASP A 50 21.52 49.55 13.31
C ASP A 50 20.03 49.19 13.46
N GLU A 51 19.60 48.09 12.83
CA GLU A 51 18.24 47.57 12.95
C GLU A 51 17.94 47.09 14.38
N ILE A 52 18.87 46.36 14.98
CA ILE A 52 18.77 45.92 16.38
C ILE A 52 18.71 47.14 17.31
N MET A 53 19.55 48.15 17.07
CA MET A 53 19.60 49.35 17.89
C MET A 53 18.28 50.13 17.80
N ALA A 54 17.73 50.29 16.60
CA ALA A 54 16.45 50.97 16.39
C ALA A 54 15.26 50.22 17.03
N HIS A 55 15.28 48.88 17.02
CA HIS A 55 14.18 48.07 17.55
C HIS A 55 14.27 47.90 19.08
N VAL A 56 15.45 47.59 19.61
CA VAL A 56 15.65 47.29 21.04
C VAL A 56 15.83 48.56 21.86
N TRP A 57 16.23 49.69 21.28
CA TRP A 57 16.36 51.00 21.97
C TRP A 57 15.70 52.15 21.18
N PRO A 58 14.38 52.14 21.00
CA PRO A 58 13.70 53.18 20.24
C PRO A 58 13.84 54.55 20.93
N GLY A 59 14.36 55.54 20.21
CA GLY A 59 14.48 56.93 20.69
C GLY A 59 15.52 57.16 21.79
N THR A 60 16.43 56.22 22.03
CA THR A 60 17.55 56.40 23.00
C THR A 60 18.89 56.36 22.29
N VAL A 61 19.76 57.35 22.56
CA VAL A 61 21.16 57.32 22.10
C VAL A 61 21.95 56.44 23.06
N VAL A 62 22.26 55.21 22.65
CA VAL A 62 23.10 54.26 23.40
C VAL A 62 24.30 53.87 22.54
N GLY A 63 25.47 53.73 23.16
CA GLY A 63 26.67 53.26 22.47
C GLY A 63 26.62 51.75 22.18
N ASP A 64 27.29 51.33 21.11
CA ASP A 64 27.42 49.94 20.64
C ASP A 64 27.86 48.92 21.70
N ASN A 65 28.56 49.39 22.73
CA ASN A 65 28.96 48.56 23.87
C ASN A 65 27.75 47.95 24.60
N ASN A 66 26.58 48.61 24.60
CA ASN A 66 25.40 48.08 25.26
C ASN A 66 24.87 46.82 24.55
N LEU A 67 24.83 46.83 23.22
CA LEU A 67 24.49 45.65 22.42
C LEU A 67 25.45 44.49 22.71
N ASN A 68 26.76 44.77 22.78
CA ASN A 68 27.75 43.74 23.09
C ASN A 68 27.54 43.12 24.49
N VAL A 69 27.16 43.93 25.48
CA VAL A 69 26.82 43.44 26.84
C VAL A 69 25.60 42.53 26.82
N GLN A 70 24.53 42.88 26.11
CA GLN A 70 23.33 42.04 26.03
C GLN A 70 23.61 40.73 25.29
N VAL A 71 24.38 40.77 24.19
CA VAL A 71 24.80 39.56 23.46
C VAL A 71 25.67 38.65 24.34
N ALA A 72 26.62 39.22 25.09
CA ALA A 72 27.46 38.45 26.01
C ALA A 72 26.62 37.80 27.12
N ASN A 73 25.64 38.52 27.67
CA ASN A 73 24.73 37.97 28.68
C ASN A 73 23.88 36.83 28.10
N LEU A 74 23.31 37.01 26.91
CA LEU A 74 22.54 35.96 26.23
C LEU A 74 23.39 34.72 25.93
N ARG A 75 24.62 34.89 25.43
CA ARG A 75 25.55 33.76 25.20
C ARG A 75 25.93 33.03 26.49
N ARG A 76 26.07 33.75 27.60
CA ARG A 76 26.34 33.14 28.91
C ARG A 76 25.17 32.29 29.40
N ILE A 77 23.94 32.71 29.10
CA ILE A 77 22.73 31.97 29.47
C ILE A 77 22.52 30.79 28.52
N LEU A 78 22.46 31.05 27.21
CA LEU A 78 21.98 30.14 26.17
C LEU A 78 23.06 29.25 25.54
N GLY A 79 24.34 29.56 25.77
CA GLY A 79 25.46 28.94 25.07
C GLY A 79 26.11 29.90 24.05
N PRO A 80 27.44 29.83 23.84
CA PRO A 80 28.16 30.70 22.92
C PRO A 80 27.68 30.59 21.46
N GLU A 81 27.18 29.42 21.07
CA GLU A 81 26.64 29.10 19.76
C GLU A 81 25.26 29.72 19.50
N ALA A 82 24.53 30.16 20.53
CA ALA A 82 23.14 30.56 20.39
C ALA A 82 22.94 31.80 19.51
N ILE A 83 23.93 32.70 19.51
CA ILE A 83 23.94 33.92 18.69
C ILE A 83 25.25 33.97 17.93
N VAL A 84 25.18 33.91 16.60
CA VAL A 84 26.35 33.99 15.72
C VAL A 84 26.56 35.43 15.28
N THR A 85 27.80 35.91 15.40
CA THR A 85 28.21 37.21 14.85
C THR A 85 28.69 37.01 13.42
N VAL A 86 28.10 37.75 12.48
CA VAL A 86 28.54 37.79 11.10
C VAL A 86 29.33 39.09 10.89
N PRO A 87 30.65 39.02 10.62
CA PRO A 87 31.50 40.19 10.49
C PRO A 87 30.92 41.23 9.53
N SER A 88 30.89 42.49 9.96
CA SER A 88 30.37 43.64 9.20
C SER A 88 28.90 43.53 8.73
N ARG A 89 28.13 42.54 9.20
CA ARG A 89 26.73 42.32 8.79
C ARG A 89 25.75 42.32 9.95
N GLY A 90 26.12 41.78 11.12
CA GLY A 90 25.26 41.80 12.30
C GLY A 90 25.20 40.48 13.07
N LEU A 91 24.03 40.13 13.57
CA LEU A 91 23.81 38.98 14.46
C LEU A 91 22.70 38.06 13.92
N ARG A 92 22.80 36.75 14.20
CA ARG A 92 21.78 35.76 13.85
C ARG A 92 21.58 34.77 14.98
N PHE A 93 20.32 34.42 15.27
CA PHE A 93 19.97 33.33 16.18
C PHE A 93 20.25 31.97 15.52
N ALA A 94 20.92 31.07 16.23
CA ALA A 94 21.42 29.82 15.64
C ALA A 94 20.93 28.55 16.32
N LEU A 95 20.24 28.65 17.47
CA LEU A 95 19.61 27.46 18.07
C LEU A 95 18.38 27.04 17.26
N GLU A 96 18.15 25.74 17.21
CA GLU A 96 16.91 25.20 16.65
C GLU A 96 15.73 25.55 17.55
N ILE A 97 14.74 26.22 16.95
CA ILE A 97 13.47 26.49 17.60
C ILE A 97 12.58 25.26 17.42
N ALA A 98 12.25 24.62 18.52
CA ALA A 98 11.13 23.71 18.60
C ALA A 98 9.86 24.55 18.51
N ASN A 99 9.32 24.69 17.29
CA ASN A 99 7.96 25.19 17.10
C ASN A 99 7.05 24.42 18.05
N GLY A 100 6.32 25.14 18.90
CA GLY A 100 5.52 24.55 19.99
C GLY A 100 4.73 23.35 19.50
N THR A 101 5.05 22.18 20.06
CA THR A 101 4.28 20.93 20.03
C THR A 101 3.66 20.57 18.68
N ALA A 102 4.46 19.95 17.81
CA ALA A 102 4.05 18.60 17.43
C ALA A 102 4.84 17.67 18.33
N THR A 103 4.21 17.10 19.35
CA THR A 103 4.67 15.80 19.84
C THR A 103 4.87 14.94 18.59
N PRO A 104 6.02 14.26 18.39
CA PRO A 104 6.22 13.42 17.21
C PRO A 104 4.96 12.59 17.03
N LEU A 105 4.29 12.75 15.88
CA LEU A 105 3.05 12.03 15.67
C LEU A 105 3.42 10.55 15.68
N SER A 106 2.86 9.80 16.62
CA SER A 106 3.03 8.35 16.63
C SER A 106 2.52 7.82 15.31
N LEU A 107 3.25 6.88 14.70
CA LEU A 107 2.79 6.23 13.48
C LEU A 107 1.41 5.61 13.76
N PRO A 108 0.43 5.81 12.86
CA PRO A 108 -0.85 5.11 12.93
C PRO A 108 -0.63 3.61 12.97
N ASP A 109 -1.59 2.90 13.56
CA ASP A 109 -1.61 1.43 13.53
C ASP A 109 -1.63 0.91 12.08
N ARG A 110 -2.28 1.64 11.17
CA ARG A 110 -2.37 1.34 9.74
C ARG A 110 -1.13 1.82 8.98
N PRO A 111 -0.76 1.16 7.87
CA PRO A 111 0.28 1.67 6.98
C PRO A 111 -0.05 3.09 6.53
N SER A 112 0.89 4.02 6.71
CA SER A 112 0.68 5.44 6.46
C SER A 112 1.59 5.96 5.37
N VAL A 113 1.04 6.78 4.47
CA VAL A 113 1.74 7.29 3.28
C VAL A 113 1.44 8.76 3.03
N VAL A 114 2.47 9.50 2.61
CA VAL A 114 2.34 10.87 2.07
C VAL A 114 2.96 10.92 0.68
N VAL A 115 2.35 11.70 -0.22
CA VAL A 115 2.93 12.02 -1.54
C VAL A 115 3.51 13.42 -1.48
N LEU A 116 4.84 13.52 -1.56
CA LEU A 116 5.53 14.82 -1.57
C LEU A 116 5.45 15.48 -2.95
N PRO A 117 5.64 16.81 -3.02
CA PRO A 117 5.71 17.52 -4.30
C PRO A 117 6.72 16.88 -5.26
N PHE A 118 6.27 16.53 -6.46
CA PHE A 118 7.16 15.98 -7.49
C PHE A 118 8.04 17.09 -8.06
N THR A 119 9.29 16.76 -8.38
CA THR A 119 10.23 17.71 -8.98
C THR A 119 10.02 17.79 -10.50
N ASN A 120 9.81 18.99 -11.03
CA ASN A 120 9.83 19.21 -12.48
C ASN A 120 11.28 19.22 -12.99
N LEU A 121 11.66 18.21 -13.77
CA LEU A 121 12.97 18.07 -14.41
C LEU A 121 12.94 18.45 -15.90
N GLY A 122 11.81 18.94 -16.40
CA GLY A 122 11.65 19.41 -17.78
C GLY A 122 12.22 20.80 -18.03
N GLY A 123 12.42 21.61 -16.98
CA GLY A 123 12.96 22.97 -17.07
C GLY A 123 11.97 24.04 -17.55
N ASP A 124 10.79 23.63 -18.01
CA ASP A 124 9.68 24.52 -18.36
C ASP A 124 8.78 24.75 -17.13
N ALA A 125 8.82 25.96 -16.58
CA ALA A 125 8.03 26.35 -15.41
C ALA A 125 6.52 26.36 -15.71
N ASP A 126 6.11 26.51 -16.98
CA ASP A 126 4.70 26.48 -17.37
C ASP A 126 4.09 25.07 -17.22
N LEU A 127 4.91 24.05 -16.93
CA LEU A 127 4.50 22.67 -16.68
C LEU A 127 4.55 22.26 -15.20
N ASP A 128 4.83 23.19 -14.28
CA ASP A 128 4.82 22.89 -12.83
C ASP A 128 3.45 22.42 -12.33
N TRP A 129 2.37 22.88 -12.95
CA TRP A 129 1.01 22.44 -12.65
C TRP A 129 0.81 20.93 -12.90
N LEU A 130 1.54 20.35 -13.85
CA LEU A 130 1.44 18.93 -14.18
C LEU A 130 2.05 18.07 -13.08
N ALA A 131 3.20 18.49 -12.53
CA ALA A 131 3.79 17.85 -11.36
C ALA A 131 2.85 17.92 -10.15
N ASP A 132 2.16 19.05 -9.98
CA ASP A 132 1.18 19.24 -8.92
C ASP A 132 -0.07 18.37 -9.09
N GLY A 133 -0.55 18.27 -10.33
CA GLY A 133 -1.66 17.40 -10.72
C GLY A 133 -1.38 15.92 -10.45
N PHE A 134 -0.16 15.45 -10.72
CA PHE A 134 0.23 14.08 -10.35
C PHE A 134 0.17 13.84 -8.85
N VAL A 135 0.64 14.77 -8.03
CA VAL A 135 0.59 14.62 -6.57
C VAL A 135 -0.86 14.55 -6.08
N GLU A 136 -1.75 15.37 -6.66
CA GLU A 136 -3.18 15.34 -6.37
C GLU A 136 -3.84 14.01 -6.77
N ASP A 137 -3.63 13.57 -8.01
CA ASP A 137 -4.23 12.36 -8.53
C ASP A 137 -3.71 11.12 -7.80
N ILE A 138 -2.40 11.03 -7.51
CA ILE A 138 -1.82 9.91 -6.76
C ILE A 138 -2.37 9.86 -5.34
N THR A 139 -2.45 11.02 -4.65
CA THR A 139 -3.04 11.10 -3.30
C THR A 139 -4.50 10.63 -3.31
N THR A 140 -5.26 11.07 -4.32
CA THR A 140 -6.67 10.72 -4.48
C THR A 140 -6.85 9.23 -4.78
N GLU A 141 -6.07 8.68 -5.70
CA GLU A 141 -6.16 7.28 -6.10
C GLU A 141 -5.66 6.33 -4.99
N LEU A 142 -4.67 6.74 -4.17
CA LEU A 142 -4.25 6.00 -2.97
C LEU A 142 -5.35 5.93 -1.92
N SER A 143 -6.18 6.98 -1.78
CA SER A 143 -7.27 7.00 -0.80
C SER A 143 -8.35 5.93 -1.03
N ARG A 144 -8.37 5.33 -2.23
CA ARG A 144 -9.24 4.18 -2.55
C ARG A 144 -8.78 2.87 -1.89
N PHE A 145 -7.51 2.78 -1.49
CA PHE A 145 -6.98 1.68 -0.68
C PHE A 145 -7.24 1.96 0.79
N ARG A 146 -8.39 1.51 1.30
CA ARG A 146 -8.90 1.82 2.65
C ARG A 146 -8.04 1.29 3.80
N ASP A 147 -7.17 0.33 3.50
CA ASP A 147 -6.16 -0.16 4.45
C ASP A 147 -5.04 0.87 4.69
N LEU A 148 -4.87 1.88 3.82
CA LEU A 148 -3.84 2.92 3.94
C LEU A 148 -4.37 4.17 4.65
N PHE A 149 -3.56 4.74 5.54
CA PHE A 149 -3.72 6.11 6.01
C PHE A 149 -2.96 7.06 5.07
N VAL A 150 -3.70 7.84 4.28
CA VAL A 150 -3.13 8.77 3.30
C VAL A 150 -3.17 10.19 3.87
N VAL A 151 -2.01 10.83 3.98
CA VAL A 151 -1.93 12.23 4.42
C VAL A 151 -2.45 13.16 3.33
N ALA A 152 -3.28 14.12 3.75
CA ALA A 152 -3.85 15.12 2.86
C ALA A 152 -2.75 15.93 2.15
N ARG A 153 -2.96 16.16 0.85
CA ARG A 153 -2.05 16.91 -0.03
C ARG A 153 -1.54 18.21 0.59
N ASN A 154 -2.41 19.01 1.20
CA ASN A 154 -2.05 20.33 1.73
C ASN A 154 -0.95 20.26 2.81
N SER A 155 -0.92 19.19 3.61
CA SER A 155 0.15 18.97 4.60
C SER A 155 1.49 18.65 3.94
N ALA A 156 1.47 17.99 2.77
CA ALA A 156 2.68 17.68 2.01
C ALA A 156 3.25 18.90 1.27
N TYR A 157 2.40 19.84 0.83
CA TYR A 157 2.83 21.00 0.03
C TYR A 157 3.71 21.99 0.80
N ALA A 158 3.62 22.02 2.14
CA ALA A 158 4.51 22.83 2.97
C ALA A 158 6.00 22.49 2.74
N TYR A 159 6.31 21.23 2.44
CA TYR A 159 7.69 20.75 2.22
C TYR A 159 8.28 21.17 0.87
N ARG A 160 7.47 21.76 -0.05
CA ARG A 160 8.01 22.36 -1.27
C ARG A 160 8.87 23.58 -0.98
N GLN A 161 8.40 24.43 -0.07
CA GLN A 161 9.07 25.69 0.31
C GLN A 161 10.07 25.48 1.44
N MET A 162 9.88 24.42 2.23
CA MET A 162 10.76 24.05 3.34
C MET A 162 11.18 22.57 3.20
N PRO A 163 12.13 22.25 2.31
CA PRO A 163 12.65 20.88 2.20
C PRO A 163 13.20 20.40 3.55
N ARG A 164 12.82 19.19 3.94
CA ARG A 164 13.25 18.52 5.18
C ARG A 164 13.77 17.13 4.86
N ALA A 165 14.62 16.59 5.73
CA ALA A 165 15.02 15.19 5.65
C ALA A 165 13.82 14.27 5.93
N LEU A 166 13.73 13.13 5.24
CA LEU A 166 12.63 12.19 5.36
C LEU A 166 12.29 11.74 6.79
N PRO A 167 13.27 11.46 7.68
CA PRO A 167 12.95 11.12 9.07
C PRO A 167 12.21 12.23 9.83
N VAL A 168 12.48 13.50 9.49
CA VAL A 168 11.79 14.65 10.08
C VAL A 168 10.35 14.72 9.57
N ILE A 169 10.15 14.55 8.26
CA ILE A 169 8.81 14.52 7.64
C ILE A 169 7.98 13.37 8.24
N SER A 170 8.59 12.19 8.42
CA SER A 170 7.96 11.03 9.06
C SER A 170 7.43 11.37 10.45
N GLN A 171 8.23 12.04 11.27
CA GLN A 171 7.85 12.44 12.64
C GLN A 171 6.82 13.57 12.68
N GLU A 172 6.95 14.56 11.80
CA GLU A 172 6.05 15.73 11.74
C GLU A 172 4.65 15.36 11.22
N LEU A 173 4.57 14.46 10.23
CA LEU A 173 3.31 14.01 9.64
C LEU A 173 2.76 12.71 10.21
N GLY A 174 3.56 11.98 11.01
CA GLY A 174 3.19 10.66 11.52
C GLY A 174 3.07 9.62 10.41
N VAL A 175 3.95 9.67 9.41
CA VAL A 175 3.89 8.80 8.24
C VAL A 175 5.09 7.87 8.16
N ARG A 176 4.83 6.61 7.81
CA ARG A 176 5.91 5.63 7.63
C ARG A 176 6.52 5.72 6.24
N TYR A 177 5.67 5.80 5.22
CA TYR A 177 6.07 5.77 3.84
C TYR A 177 5.95 7.14 3.21
N VAL A 178 6.91 7.46 2.35
CA VAL A 178 6.92 8.69 1.58
C VAL A 178 7.02 8.33 0.10
N VAL A 179 6.15 8.93 -0.70
CA VAL A 179 6.22 8.88 -2.16
C VAL A 179 6.87 10.16 -2.65
N GLU A 180 7.99 10.02 -3.34
CA GLU A 180 8.67 11.12 -4.03
C GLU A 180 8.74 10.81 -5.52
N GLY A 181 9.03 11.82 -6.32
CA GLY A 181 9.15 11.61 -7.73
C GLY A 181 9.57 12.83 -8.51
N SER A 182 9.70 12.62 -9.81
CA SER A 182 9.98 13.68 -10.76
C SER A 182 9.16 13.51 -12.03
N VAL A 183 8.87 14.64 -12.66
CA VAL A 183 8.15 14.72 -13.93
C VAL A 183 9.07 15.39 -14.95
N ARG A 184 9.17 14.78 -16.12
CA ARG A 184 9.77 15.37 -17.30
C ARG A 184 8.74 15.31 -18.41
N ALA A 185 8.24 16.46 -18.83
CA ALA A 185 7.26 16.58 -19.89
C ALA A 185 7.85 17.32 -21.08
N THR A 186 7.44 16.90 -22.27
CA THR A 186 7.61 17.58 -23.56
C THR A 186 6.22 17.83 -24.15
N ALA A 187 6.13 18.46 -25.32
CA ALA A 187 4.84 18.71 -25.98
C ALA A 187 4.05 17.42 -26.29
N ASP A 188 4.75 16.30 -26.46
CA ASP A 188 4.22 15.03 -26.95
C ASP A 188 4.32 13.87 -25.94
N ARG A 189 5.13 13.99 -24.88
CA ARG A 189 5.38 12.88 -23.94
C ARG A 189 5.49 13.36 -22.51
N VAL A 190 5.09 12.49 -21.59
CA VAL A 190 5.41 12.62 -20.15
C VAL A 190 6.16 11.41 -19.68
N ARG A 191 7.25 11.67 -18.95
CA ARG A 191 7.96 10.69 -18.16
C ARG A 191 7.83 11.06 -16.68
N VAL A 192 7.26 10.15 -15.91
CA VAL A 192 7.13 10.28 -14.46
C VAL A 192 7.96 9.19 -13.80
N THR A 193 8.88 9.57 -12.93
CA THR A 193 9.58 8.62 -12.04
C THR A 193 8.98 8.77 -10.64
N ALA A 194 8.54 7.67 -10.05
CA ALA A 194 8.01 7.64 -8.69
C ALA A 194 8.80 6.63 -7.85
N GLN A 195 9.03 6.96 -6.59
CA GLN A 195 9.70 6.11 -5.62
C GLN A 195 8.94 6.08 -4.30
N LEU A 196 8.93 4.92 -3.67
CA LEU A 196 8.39 4.67 -2.34
C LEU A 196 9.56 4.45 -1.39
N VAL A 197 9.64 5.26 -0.34
CA VAL A 197 10.71 5.21 0.66
C VAL A 197 10.11 4.93 2.03
N ASP A 198 10.73 4.03 2.78
CA ASP A 198 10.50 3.88 4.21
C ASP A 198 11.22 5.03 4.93
N ALA A 199 10.46 6.04 5.36
CA ALA A 199 11.03 7.26 5.91
C ALA A 199 11.61 7.08 7.31
N ALA A 200 11.33 5.96 7.99
CA ALA A 200 11.90 5.68 9.31
C ALA A 200 13.37 5.24 9.24
N ASN A 201 13.78 4.59 8.15
CA ASN A 201 15.15 4.10 7.96
C ASN A 201 15.83 4.61 6.67
N GLY A 202 15.11 5.36 5.82
CA GLY A 202 15.60 5.89 4.55
C GLY A 202 15.71 4.85 3.43
N GLY A 203 15.21 3.63 3.63
CA GLY A 203 15.30 2.55 2.66
C GLY A 203 14.32 2.72 1.49
N GLN A 204 14.82 2.65 0.26
CA GLN A 204 13.96 2.60 -0.92
C GLN A 204 13.24 1.25 -1.00
N VAL A 205 11.91 1.27 -0.97
CA VAL A 205 11.05 0.08 -1.06
C VAL A 205 10.76 -0.27 -2.51
N TRP A 206 10.48 0.73 -3.34
CA TRP A 206 10.13 0.58 -4.74
C TRP A 206 10.45 1.84 -5.53
N ALA A 207 10.77 1.71 -6.81
CA ALA A 207 10.88 2.82 -7.73
C ALA A 207 10.55 2.35 -9.15
N GLU A 208 9.86 3.18 -9.92
CA GLU A 208 9.51 2.88 -11.30
C GLU A 208 9.39 4.16 -12.15
N THR A 209 9.56 4.00 -13.46
CA THR A 209 9.41 5.07 -14.43
C THR A 209 8.28 4.74 -15.39
N PHE A 210 7.36 5.70 -15.53
CA PHE A 210 6.19 5.65 -16.40
C PHE A 210 6.40 6.62 -17.54
N ASP A 211 6.33 6.11 -18.77
CA ASP A 211 6.56 6.90 -19.98
C ASP A 211 5.37 6.74 -20.92
N ARG A 212 4.70 7.84 -21.26
CA ARG A 212 3.45 7.85 -22.04
C ARG A 212 3.40 9.04 -22.99
N ASP A 213 2.68 8.83 -24.09
CA ASP A 213 2.34 9.90 -25.03
C ASP A 213 1.28 10.83 -24.40
N LEU A 214 1.45 12.14 -24.60
CA LEU A 214 0.70 13.21 -23.96
C LEU A 214 -0.55 13.63 -24.76
N ALA A 215 -1.20 12.68 -25.44
CA ALA A 215 -2.41 12.95 -26.22
C ALA A 215 -3.59 13.25 -25.29
N GLY A 216 -3.84 14.54 -25.02
CA GLY A 216 -4.85 14.99 -24.05
C GLY A 216 -4.29 15.01 -22.62
N HIS A 217 -3.73 16.16 -22.23
CA HIS A 217 -2.92 16.32 -21.01
C HIS A 217 -3.56 15.74 -19.72
N PHE A 218 -4.87 15.91 -19.52
CA PHE A 218 -5.55 15.47 -18.30
C PHE A 218 -5.83 13.97 -18.26
N ASP A 219 -6.28 13.37 -19.36
CA ASP A 219 -6.57 11.94 -19.42
C ASP A 219 -5.28 11.11 -19.25
N THR A 220 -4.18 11.55 -19.87
CA THR A 220 -2.87 10.92 -19.69
C THR A 220 -2.38 11.05 -18.24
N GLN A 221 -2.55 12.22 -17.61
CA GLN A 221 -2.15 12.44 -16.22
C GLN A 221 -2.86 11.46 -15.27
N THR A 222 -4.19 11.42 -15.29
CA THR A 222 -4.96 10.54 -14.41
C THR A 222 -4.66 9.06 -14.70
N MET A 223 -4.47 8.68 -15.97
CA MET A 223 -4.06 7.32 -16.33
C MET A 223 -2.71 6.94 -15.74
N VAL A 224 -1.71 7.82 -15.82
CA VAL A 224 -0.38 7.57 -15.27
C VAL A 224 -0.42 7.53 -13.74
N ALA A 225 -1.17 8.42 -13.09
CA ALA A 225 -1.35 8.40 -11.63
C ALA A 225 -1.97 7.06 -11.15
N ARG A 226 -3.02 6.58 -11.82
CA ARG A 226 -3.62 5.27 -11.54
C ARG A 226 -2.63 4.12 -11.73
N ALA A 227 -1.79 4.18 -12.77
CA ALA A 227 -0.75 3.18 -13.00
C ALA A 227 0.30 3.18 -11.87
N ILE A 228 0.75 4.36 -11.43
CA ILE A 228 1.66 4.51 -10.28
C ILE A 228 1.05 3.86 -9.05
N VAL A 229 -0.19 4.22 -8.70
CA VAL A 229 -0.87 3.70 -7.52
C VAL A 229 -1.11 2.19 -7.58
N SER A 230 -1.49 1.66 -8.76
CA SER A 230 -1.71 0.23 -8.97
C SER A 230 -0.43 -0.60 -8.76
N CYS A 231 0.74 -0.06 -9.11
CA CYS A 231 2.03 -0.69 -8.84
C CYS A 231 2.51 -0.48 -7.40
N LEU A 232 2.23 0.69 -6.81
CA LEU A 232 2.80 1.14 -5.53
C LEU A 232 2.12 0.50 -4.32
N ALA A 233 0.78 0.48 -4.26
CA ALA A 233 0.05 0.01 -3.08
C ALA A 233 0.40 -1.44 -2.67
N PRO A 234 0.53 -2.41 -3.61
CA PRO A 234 0.97 -3.78 -3.26
C PRO A 234 2.38 -3.85 -2.67
N GLN A 235 3.25 -2.87 -2.94
CA GLN A 235 4.60 -2.81 -2.36
C GLN A 235 4.57 -2.38 -0.90
N ILE A 236 3.65 -1.47 -0.53
CA ILE A 236 3.39 -1.13 0.87
C ILE A 236 2.91 -2.36 1.63
N ASP A 237 1.91 -3.07 1.09
CA ASP A 237 1.40 -4.30 1.70
C ASP A 237 2.51 -5.34 1.93
N ARG A 238 3.39 -5.52 0.93
CA ARG A 238 4.53 -6.44 1.03
C ARG A 238 5.55 -6.00 2.09
N ALA A 239 5.89 -4.72 2.14
CA ALA A 239 6.83 -4.17 3.12
C ALA A 239 6.29 -4.32 4.55
N GLU A 240 5.00 -4.03 4.74
CA GLU A 240 4.31 -4.20 6.02
C GLU A 240 4.17 -5.66 6.42
N ALA A 241 3.86 -6.55 5.46
CA ALA A 241 3.84 -7.98 5.68
C ALA A 241 5.20 -8.49 6.19
N ALA A 242 6.30 -8.07 5.58
CA ALA A 242 7.65 -8.42 6.02
C ALA A 242 7.94 -7.88 7.43
N ARG A 243 7.61 -6.61 7.69
CA ARG A 243 7.83 -5.94 8.99
C ARG A 243 7.05 -6.60 10.13
N ILE A 244 5.80 -6.95 9.90
CA ILE A 244 4.93 -7.54 10.93
C ILE A 244 5.21 -9.03 11.11
N SER A 245 5.78 -9.71 10.11
CA SER A 245 6.10 -11.14 10.22
C SER A 245 7.12 -11.48 11.31
N ILE A 246 8.00 -10.53 11.65
CA ILE A 246 9.04 -10.70 12.68
C ILE A 246 8.58 -10.28 14.09
N ALA A 247 7.44 -9.60 14.21
CA ALA A 247 6.92 -9.15 15.50
C ALA A 247 6.22 -10.29 16.26
N GLN A 248 6.44 -10.38 17.57
CA GLN A 248 5.75 -11.36 18.41
C GLN A 248 4.29 -10.94 18.60
N PRO A 249 3.31 -11.87 18.51
CA PRO A 249 1.88 -11.54 18.65
C PRO A 249 1.51 -10.81 19.94
N GLU A 250 2.23 -11.09 21.02
CA GLU A 250 2.00 -10.53 22.36
C GLU A 250 2.18 -9.00 22.36
N ASP A 251 3.14 -8.52 21.57
CA ASP A 251 3.53 -7.10 21.46
C ASP A 251 2.64 -6.29 20.51
N LEU A 252 1.71 -6.95 19.79
CA LEU A 252 0.93 -6.32 18.73
C LEU A 252 -0.41 -5.77 19.21
N THR A 253 -0.81 -4.60 18.70
CA THR A 253 -2.18 -4.10 18.86
C THR A 253 -3.19 -5.04 18.19
N ALA A 254 -4.49 -4.86 18.44
CA ALA A 254 -5.53 -5.62 17.74
C ALA A 254 -5.40 -5.49 16.21
N HIS A 255 -5.06 -4.30 15.73
CA HIS A 255 -4.79 -4.05 14.32
C HIS A 255 -3.50 -4.76 13.86
N GLY A 256 -2.41 -4.70 14.64
CA GLY A 256 -1.17 -5.41 14.34
C GLY A 256 -1.36 -6.93 14.18
N LEU A 257 -2.15 -7.55 15.08
CA LEU A 257 -2.52 -8.96 14.98
C LEU A 257 -3.33 -9.26 13.71
N ALA A 258 -4.31 -8.39 13.39
CA ALA A 258 -5.12 -8.54 12.19
C ALA A 258 -4.28 -8.40 10.91
N MET A 259 -3.32 -7.46 10.88
CA MET A 259 -2.36 -7.29 9.79
C MET A 259 -1.41 -8.49 9.66
N GLN A 260 -0.95 -9.05 10.78
CA GLN A 260 -0.14 -10.27 10.75
C GLN A 260 -0.95 -11.44 10.19
N ALA A 261 -2.22 -11.57 10.57
CA ALA A 261 -3.13 -12.56 10.03
C ALA A 261 -3.36 -12.36 8.52
N TRP A 262 -3.53 -11.10 8.07
CA TRP A 262 -3.68 -10.75 6.66
C TRP A 262 -2.42 -11.07 5.84
N SER A 263 -1.24 -10.75 6.38
CA SER A 263 0.05 -11.09 5.79
C SER A 263 0.19 -12.59 5.52
N VAL A 264 -0.24 -13.43 6.46
CA VAL A 264 -0.23 -14.89 6.27
C VAL A 264 -1.10 -15.31 5.09
N VAL A 265 -2.34 -14.79 4.98
CA VAL A 265 -3.23 -15.18 3.87
C VAL A 265 -2.82 -14.59 2.52
N SER A 266 -2.27 -13.37 2.49
CA SER A 266 -1.89 -12.70 1.25
C SER A 266 -0.61 -13.28 0.64
N THR A 267 0.38 -13.62 1.49
CA THR A 267 1.65 -14.20 1.05
C THR A 267 1.58 -15.69 0.73
N ALA A 268 0.59 -16.40 1.29
CA ALA A 268 0.44 -17.83 1.07
C ALA A 268 0.00 -18.20 -0.36
N GLN A 269 -0.45 -17.24 -1.19
CA GLN A 269 -0.84 -17.47 -2.59
C GLN A 269 -1.80 -18.66 -2.79
N MET A 270 -2.78 -18.80 -1.89
CA MET A 270 -3.71 -19.94 -1.84
C MET A 270 -3.01 -21.30 -1.66
N SER A 271 -1.92 -21.38 -0.89
CA SER A 271 -1.24 -22.64 -0.55
C SER A 271 -2.21 -23.75 -0.09
N PRO A 272 -1.98 -25.02 -0.42
CA PRO A 272 -2.76 -26.12 0.14
C PRO A 272 -2.45 -26.38 1.63
N GLU A 273 -1.38 -25.80 2.16
CA GLU A 273 -0.87 -26.08 3.50
C GLU A 273 -1.86 -25.63 4.60
N PHE A 274 -2.23 -26.56 5.48
CA PHE A 274 -3.24 -26.31 6.52
C PHE A 274 -2.71 -25.39 7.64
N GLY A 275 -1.41 -25.49 7.98
CA GLY A 275 -0.80 -24.73 9.06
C GLY A 275 -0.88 -23.21 8.87
N LEU A 276 -0.76 -22.72 7.64
CA LEU A 276 -0.89 -21.29 7.32
C LEU A 276 -2.31 -20.77 7.59
N ARG A 277 -3.33 -21.57 7.24
CA ARG A 277 -4.75 -21.23 7.46
C ARG A 277 -5.08 -21.17 8.94
N ASP A 278 -4.63 -22.17 9.71
CA ASP A 278 -4.78 -22.20 11.16
C ASP A 278 -4.09 -21.02 11.84
N LYS A 279 -2.86 -20.71 11.45
CA LYS A 279 -2.12 -19.56 11.95
C LYS A 279 -2.88 -18.26 11.71
N ALA A 280 -3.33 -18.01 10.48
CA ALA A 280 -4.12 -16.83 10.15
C ALA A 280 -5.43 -16.75 10.96
N ARG A 281 -6.14 -17.87 11.09
CA ARG A 281 -7.40 -17.96 11.86
C ARG A 281 -7.18 -17.63 13.34
N ASN A 282 -6.12 -18.15 13.93
CA ASN A 282 -5.80 -17.93 15.34
C ASN A 282 -5.41 -16.47 15.60
N LEU A 283 -4.56 -15.87 14.75
CA LEU A 283 -4.19 -14.46 14.85
C LEU A 283 -5.41 -13.53 14.70
N ALA A 284 -6.28 -13.81 13.73
CA ALA A 284 -7.51 -13.03 13.54
C ALA A 284 -8.46 -13.13 14.74
N ARG A 285 -8.60 -14.32 15.35
CA ARG A 285 -9.39 -14.49 16.58
C ARG A 285 -8.79 -13.74 17.78
N GLN A 286 -7.47 -13.75 17.92
CA GLN A 286 -6.80 -12.94 18.96
C GLN A 286 -7.00 -11.45 18.73
N ALA A 287 -6.96 -10.98 17.48
CA ALA A 287 -7.29 -9.59 17.14
C ALA A 287 -8.72 -9.23 17.55
N LEU A 288 -9.69 -10.11 17.28
CA LEU A 288 -11.11 -9.90 17.65
C LEU A 288 -11.34 -9.95 19.16
N ALA A 289 -10.60 -10.78 19.88
CA ALA A 289 -10.64 -10.79 21.35
C ALA A 289 -10.15 -9.46 21.96
N ARG A 290 -9.25 -8.74 21.27
CA ARG A 290 -8.79 -7.40 21.68
C ARG A 290 -9.69 -6.27 21.15
N ASN A 291 -10.25 -6.43 19.95
CA ASN A 291 -11.20 -5.49 19.35
C ASN A 291 -12.21 -6.23 18.45
N GLU A 292 -13.42 -6.41 18.96
CA GLU A 292 -14.51 -7.13 18.27
C GLU A 292 -14.97 -6.44 16.97
N SER A 293 -14.69 -5.15 16.81
CA SER A 293 -15.05 -4.36 15.62
C SER A 293 -13.98 -4.37 14.52
N SER A 294 -12.93 -5.18 14.65
CA SER A 294 -11.84 -5.23 13.67
C SER A 294 -12.31 -5.79 12.32
N ALA A 295 -12.61 -4.89 11.37
CA ALA A 295 -13.01 -5.24 10.00
C ALA A 295 -11.99 -6.14 9.30
N LEU A 296 -10.70 -5.81 9.45
CA LEU A 296 -9.60 -6.60 8.89
C LEU A 296 -9.60 -8.04 9.44
N ALA A 297 -9.77 -8.22 10.75
CA ALA A 297 -9.78 -9.56 11.34
C ALA A 297 -10.97 -10.39 10.86
N TRP A 298 -12.17 -9.79 10.77
CA TRP A 298 -13.34 -10.44 10.17
C TRP A 298 -13.10 -10.82 8.71
N ARG A 299 -12.46 -9.94 7.92
CA ARG A 299 -12.07 -10.22 6.53
C ARG A 299 -11.11 -11.40 6.43
N VAL A 300 -10.11 -11.50 7.31
CA VAL A 300 -9.20 -12.65 7.33
C VAL A 300 -9.96 -13.95 7.60
N LEU A 301 -10.89 -13.96 8.56
CA LEU A 301 -11.69 -15.15 8.85
C LEU A 301 -12.56 -15.57 7.65
N ALA A 302 -13.16 -14.61 6.95
CA ALA A 302 -13.91 -14.88 5.72
C ALA A 302 -13.00 -15.48 4.62
N TRP A 303 -11.77 -14.97 4.49
CA TRP A 303 -10.79 -15.49 3.54
C TRP A 303 -10.37 -16.92 3.87
N VAL A 304 -10.09 -17.21 5.15
CA VAL A 304 -9.76 -18.55 5.61
C VAL A 304 -10.91 -19.52 5.35
N ALA A 305 -12.15 -19.11 5.63
CA ALA A 305 -13.34 -19.93 5.38
C ALA A 305 -13.54 -20.22 3.88
N TRP A 306 -13.36 -19.22 3.02
CA TRP A 306 -13.36 -19.42 1.57
C TRP A 306 -12.25 -20.39 1.13
N TRP A 307 -11.05 -20.22 1.68
CA TRP A 307 -9.88 -21.03 1.35
C TRP A 307 -10.06 -22.51 1.77
N ASP A 308 -10.69 -22.76 2.93
CA ASP A 308 -11.08 -24.10 3.39
C ASP A 308 -12.12 -24.74 2.46
N ALA A 309 -13.12 -23.96 2.03
CA ALA A 309 -14.15 -24.42 1.09
C ALA A 309 -13.57 -24.72 -0.31
N TYR A 310 -12.62 -23.91 -0.78
CA TYR A 310 -11.95 -24.09 -2.08
C TYR A 310 -11.20 -25.43 -2.19
N TYR A 311 -10.48 -25.79 -1.12
CA TYR A 311 -9.70 -27.04 -1.05
C TYR A 311 -10.49 -28.25 -0.56
N GLY A 312 -11.74 -28.08 -0.09
CA GLY A 312 -12.49 -29.15 0.56
C GLY A 312 -11.82 -29.68 1.83
N ALA A 313 -10.96 -28.88 2.45
CA ALA A 313 -10.09 -29.30 3.55
C ALA A 313 -10.79 -29.26 4.92
N SER A 314 -11.88 -28.50 5.03
CA SER A 314 -12.81 -28.59 6.15
C SER A 314 -13.69 -29.81 5.95
N GLY A 315 -13.85 -30.68 6.96
CA GLY A 315 -14.73 -31.86 6.89
C GLY A 315 -16.20 -31.59 6.51
N SER A 316 -16.62 -30.33 6.33
CA SER A 316 -17.85 -29.91 5.64
C SER A 316 -17.63 -28.59 4.91
N VAL A 317 -17.86 -28.57 3.60
CA VAL A 317 -17.82 -27.35 2.76
C VAL A 317 -18.97 -26.41 3.11
N GLU A 318 -20.15 -26.95 3.43
CA GLU A 318 -21.34 -26.20 3.81
C GLU A 318 -21.12 -25.39 5.09
N LYS A 319 -20.38 -25.97 6.06
CA LYS A 319 -20.00 -25.25 7.27
C LYS A 319 -19.07 -24.09 6.94
N SER A 320 -18.04 -24.32 6.12
CA SER A 320 -17.09 -23.27 5.72
C SER A 320 -17.76 -22.14 4.95
N LEU A 321 -18.74 -22.45 4.08
CA LEU A 321 -19.54 -21.42 3.41
C LEU A 321 -20.39 -20.61 4.40
N ARG A 322 -21.06 -21.26 5.35
CA ARG A 322 -21.85 -20.58 6.39
C ARG A 322 -21.00 -19.63 7.22
N ASP A 323 -19.86 -20.13 7.72
CA ASP A 323 -18.92 -19.35 8.52
C ASP A 323 -18.32 -18.19 7.69
N GLY A 324 -18.01 -18.45 6.41
CA GLY A 324 -17.51 -17.44 5.48
C GLY A 324 -18.52 -16.31 5.20
N PHE A 325 -19.80 -16.64 5.00
CA PHE A 325 -20.84 -15.63 4.81
C PHE A 325 -21.11 -14.81 6.07
N ASP A 326 -21.12 -15.42 7.26
CA ASP A 326 -21.24 -14.67 8.52
C ASP A 326 -20.08 -13.70 8.72
N THR A 327 -18.84 -14.20 8.59
CA THR A 327 -17.62 -13.40 8.79
C THR A 327 -17.46 -12.30 7.75
N SER A 328 -17.78 -12.56 6.47
CA SER A 328 -17.74 -11.51 5.43
C SER A 328 -18.79 -10.43 5.65
N LYS A 329 -20.01 -10.78 6.10
CA LYS A 329 -21.03 -9.78 6.48
C LYS A 329 -20.59 -8.92 7.65
N ARG A 330 -19.95 -9.51 8.67
CA ARG A 330 -19.38 -8.75 9.80
C ARG A 330 -18.24 -7.82 9.36
N ALA A 331 -17.37 -8.28 8.46
CA ALA A 331 -16.31 -7.45 7.90
C ALA A 331 -16.88 -6.22 7.17
N ILE A 332 -17.86 -6.43 6.29
CA ILE A 332 -18.52 -5.36 5.53
C ILE A 332 -19.32 -4.42 6.45
N ALA A 333 -19.95 -4.95 7.51
CA ALA A 333 -20.65 -4.12 8.48
C ALA A 333 -19.69 -3.24 9.30
N ALA A 334 -18.51 -3.77 9.64
CA ALA A 334 -17.46 -3.03 10.35
C ALA A 334 -16.78 -1.97 9.47
N ASP A 335 -16.58 -2.26 8.19
CA ASP A 335 -16.12 -1.28 7.20
C ASP A 335 -16.87 -1.46 5.86
N PRO A 336 -17.92 -0.67 5.62
CA PRO A 336 -18.66 -0.71 4.36
C PRO A 336 -17.84 -0.28 3.15
N THR A 337 -16.62 0.24 3.33
CA THR A 337 -15.73 0.64 2.25
C THR A 337 -14.63 -0.40 1.93
N ASP A 338 -14.58 -1.52 2.67
CA ASP A 338 -13.64 -2.60 2.41
C ASP A 338 -14.03 -3.39 1.13
N HIS A 339 -13.33 -3.11 0.04
CA HIS A 339 -13.52 -3.81 -1.23
C HIS A 339 -12.95 -5.24 -1.21
N HIS A 340 -11.97 -5.55 -0.35
CA HIS A 340 -11.44 -6.90 -0.20
C HIS A 340 -12.44 -7.81 0.52
N ALA A 341 -13.17 -7.29 1.51
CA ALA A 341 -14.26 -8.00 2.19
C ALA A 341 -15.40 -8.37 1.22
N ARG A 342 -15.75 -7.46 0.31
CA ARG A 342 -16.71 -7.77 -0.77
C ARG A 342 -16.16 -8.78 -1.76
N ARG A 343 -14.90 -8.63 -2.17
CA ARG A 343 -14.27 -9.62 -3.06
C ARG A 343 -14.38 -11.02 -2.47
N VAL A 344 -14.02 -11.23 -1.20
CA VAL A 344 -14.11 -12.57 -0.59
C VAL A 344 -15.57 -13.06 -0.46
N GLN A 345 -16.53 -12.17 -0.18
CA GLN A 345 -17.95 -12.51 -0.21
C GLN A 345 -18.38 -13.01 -1.61
N ALA A 346 -17.94 -12.34 -2.67
CA ALA A 346 -18.18 -12.81 -4.03
C ALA A 346 -17.57 -14.19 -4.28
N LEU A 347 -16.34 -14.42 -3.80
CA LEU A 347 -15.67 -15.71 -3.93
C LEU A 347 -16.42 -16.84 -3.20
N LEU A 348 -17.03 -16.55 -2.05
CA LEU A 348 -17.91 -17.49 -1.33
C LEU A 348 -19.17 -17.81 -2.15
N HIS A 349 -19.82 -16.81 -2.76
CA HIS A 349 -20.96 -17.03 -3.66
C HIS A 349 -20.61 -17.95 -4.84
N PHE A 350 -19.41 -17.83 -5.43
CA PHE A 350 -18.99 -18.76 -6.50
C PHE A 350 -18.84 -20.20 -6.02
N VAL A 351 -18.35 -20.41 -4.79
CA VAL A 351 -18.26 -21.75 -4.19
C VAL A 351 -19.66 -22.30 -3.86
N ASP A 352 -20.56 -21.44 -3.38
CA ASP A 352 -21.96 -21.77 -3.10
C ASP A 352 -22.83 -21.91 -4.37
N LYS A 353 -22.24 -21.66 -5.55
CA LYS A 353 -22.87 -21.72 -6.87
C LYS A 353 -23.95 -20.66 -7.10
N ASP A 354 -24.00 -19.61 -6.28
CA ASP A 354 -24.82 -18.42 -6.51
C ASP A 354 -24.03 -17.40 -7.35
N TYR A 355 -23.85 -17.75 -8.62
CA TYR A 355 -22.98 -17.01 -9.53
C TYR A 355 -23.45 -15.57 -9.78
N GLN A 356 -24.76 -15.34 -9.77
CA GLN A 356 -25.34 -14.02 -10.05
C GLN A 356 -25.05 -13.03 -8.91
N SER A 357 -25.26 -13.46 -7.66
CA SER A 357 -24.89 -12.65 -6.49
C SER A 357 -23.38 -12.44 -6.44
N GLY A 358 -22.60 -13.51 -6.69
CA GLY A 358 -21.14 -13.43 -6.75
C GLY A 358 -20.64 -12.38 -7.74
N MET A 359 -21.20 -12.35 -8.96
CA MET A 359 -20.78 -11.41 -9.98
C MET A 359 -21.17 -9.97 -9.66
N THR A 360 -22.37 -9.78 -9.11
CA THR A 360 -22.84 -8.46 -8.65
C THR A 360 -21.92 -7.88 -7.57
N VAL A 361 -21.59 -8.69 -6.56
CA VAL A 361 -20.72 -8.27 -5.45
C VAL A 361 -19.28 -8.02 -5.94
N LEU A 362 -18.77 -8.84 -6.87
CA LEU A 362 -17.41 -8.68 -7.39
C LEU A 362 -17.24 -7.43 -8.25
N ARG A 363 -18.21 -7.12 -9.10
CA ARG A 363 -18.22 -5.86 -9.88
C ARG A 363 -18.28 -4.65 -8.96
N ASN A 364 -19.10 -4.70 -7.91
CA ASN A 364 -19.13 -3.63 -6.91
C ASN A 364 -17.78 -3.46 -6.19
N ALA A 365 -17.10 -4.57 -5.82
CA ALA A 365 -15.77 -4.51 -5.25
C ALA A 365 -14.75 -3.84 -6.20
N HIS A 366 -14.86 -4.11 -7.52
CA HIS A 366 -14.02 -3.46 -8.53
C HIS A 366 -14.32 -1.96 -8.68
N GLU A 367 -15.60 -1.57 -8.71
CA GLU A 367 -16.00 -0.16 -8.80
C GLU A 367 -15.50 0.67 -7.61
N MET A 368 -15.48 0.08 -6.41
CA MET A 368 -14.97 0.73 -5.21
C MET A 368 -13.47 1.04 -5.29
N ASN A 369 -12.68 0.10 -5.82
CA ASN A 369 -11.25 0.30 -6.07
C ASN A 369 -10.82 -0.28 -7.43
N PRO A 370 -10.92 0.51 -8.52
CA PRO A 370 -10.52 0.06 -9.84
C PRO A 370 -9.01 -0.16 -9.96
N ASN A 371 -8.19 0.39 -9.06
CA ASN A 371 -6.73 0.24 -9.10
C ASN A 371 -6.24 -1.10 -8.51
N CYS A 372 -7.13 -1.89 -7.89
CA CYS A 372 -6.77 -3.19 -7.32
C CYS A 372 -6.64 -4.27 -8.41
N ALA A 373 -5.43 -4.47 -8.93
CA ALA A 373 -5.13 -5.42 -10.01
C ALA A 373 -5.64 -6.84 -9.72
N ILE A 374 -5.38 -7.38 -8.53
CA ILE A 374 -5.84 -8.72 -8.15
C ILE A 374 -7.38 -8.85 -8.13
N THR A 375 -8.12 -7.79 -7.78
CA THR A 375 -9.60 -7.80 -7.83
C THR A 375 -10.09 -7.82 -9.28
N LEU A 376 -9.44 -7.06 -10.16
CA LEU A 376 -9.71 -7.11 -11.59
C LEU A 376 -9.39 -8.50 -12.18
N GLY A 377 -8.33 -9.15 -11.70
CA GLY A 377 -7.99 -10.51 -12.12
C GLY A 377 -9.04 -11.54 -11.70
N TRP A 378 -9.54 -11.44 -10.46
CA TRP A 378 -10.68 -12.23 -10.00
C TRP A 378 -11.93 -11.96 -10.85
N LEU A 379 -12.21 -10.70 -11.20
CA LEU A 379 -13.33 -10.36 -12.08
C LEU A 379 -13.17 -11.04 -13.45
N GLY A 380 -11.99 -10.94 -14.07
CA GLY A 380 -11.72 -11.57 -15.37
C GLY A 380 -11.91 -13.09 -15.37
N VAL A 381 -11.37 -13.81 -14.39
CA VAL A 381 -11.54 -15.27 -14.33
C VAL A 381 -12.97 -15.69 -14.04
N CYS A 382 -13.69 -14.93 -13.20
CA CYS A 382 -15.06 -15.25 -12.88
C CYS A 382 -16.03 -14.88 -14.01
N GLU A 383 -15.83 -13.77 -14.73
CA GLU A 383 -16.55 -13.50 -16.00
C GLU A 383 -16.31 -14.66 -16.98
N ALA A 384 -15.07 -15.15 -17.09
CA ALA A 384 -14.77 -16.25 -17.98
C ALA A 384 -15.53 -17.55 -17.63
N HIS A 385 -15.64 -17.87 -16.33
CA HIS A 385 -16.23 -19.13 -15.86
C HIS A 385 -17.75 -19.09 -15.67
N TYR A 386 -18.32 -17.91 -15.43
CA TYR A 386 -19.69 -17.74 -14.95
C TYR A 386 -20.51 -16.70 -15.73
N GLY A 387 -19.84 -15.81 -16.46
CA GLY A 387 -20.43 -14.76 -17.29
C GLY A 387 -20.07 -14.97 -18.76
N ASP A 388 -19.56 -13.91 -19.39
CA ASP A 388 -19.09 -13.95 -20.77
C ASP A 388 -17.60 -14.35 -20.83
N ALA A 389 -17.35 -15.52 -21.43
CA ALA A 389 -16.04 -16.11 -21.63
C ALA A 389 -15.05 -15.16 -22.32
N GLU A 390 -15.50 -14.45 -23.35
CA GLU A 390 -14.67 -13.57 -24.17
C GLU A 390 -14.40 -12.25 -23.46
N ALA A 391 -15.36 -11.76 -22.67
CA ALA A 391 -15.20 -10.54 -21.89
C ALA A 391 -14.19 -10.68 -20.75
N GLY A 392 -13.98 -11.89 -20.21
CA GLY A 392 -13.08 -12.13 -19.08
C GLY A 392 -11.59 -11.99 -19.40
N LEU A 393 -11.16 -12.37 -20.61
CA LEU A 393 -9.74 -12.37 -21.00
C LEU A 393 -9.11 -10.96 -21.01
N PRO A 394 -9.73 -9.94 -21.63
CA PRO A 394 -9.20 -8.57 -21.59
C PRO A 394 -9.03 -8.01 -20.17
N LEU A 395 -9.89 -8.41 -19.22
CA LEU A 395 -9.83 -7.95 -17.83
C LEU A 395 -8.60 -8.51 -17.10
N ILE A 396 -8.33 -9.81 -17.21
CA ILE A 396 -7.18 -10.43 -16.54
C ILE A 396 -5.85 -9.97 -17.17
N GLU A 397 -5.81 -9.77 -18.49
CA GLU A 397 -4.64 -9.16 -19.12
C GLU A 397 -4.44 -7.71 -18.66
N ALA A 398 -5.51 -6.93 -18.52
CA ALA A 398 -5.44 -5.58 -17.99
C ALA A 398 -4.94 -5.58 -16.54
N ALA A 399 -5.33 -6.56 -15.71
CA ALA A 399 -4.80 -6.71 -14.36
C ALA A 399 -3.27 -6.92 -14.36
N LEU A 400 -2.77 -7.84 -15.18
CA LEU A 400 -1.33 -8.10 -15.33
C LEU A 400 -0.56 -6.90 -15.90
N ARG A 401 -1.17 -6.13 -16.80
CA ARG A 401 -0.57 -4.88 -17.33
C ARG A 401 -0.55 -3.75 -16.30
N ARG A 402 -1.54 -3.68 -15.40
CA ARG A 402 -1.65 -2.62 -14.37
C ARG A 402 -0.61 -2.76 -13.27
N SER A 403 -0.26 -3.99 -12.91
CA SER A 403 0.76 -4.29 -11.89
C SER A 403 1.69 -5.41 -12.40
N PRO A 404 2.65 -5.10 -13.30
CA PRO A 404 3.50 -6.11 -13.93
C PRO A 404 4.43 -6.84 -12.96
N ARG A 405 4.69 -6.24 -11.79
CA ARG A 405 5.53 -6.79 -10.71
C ARG A 405 4.73 -6.98 -9.42
N ASP A 406 3.43 -7.25 -9.55
CA ASP A 406 2.56 -7.50 -8.41
C ASP A 406 3.07 -8.69 -7.58
N PRO A 407 3.07 -8.63 -6.24
CA PRO A 407 3.34 -9.78 -5.39
C PRO A 407 2.39 -10.98 -5.64
N SER A 408 1.19 -10.73 -6.18
CA SER A 408 0.18 -11.73 -6.54
C SER A 408 0.19 -12.10 -8.03
N ARG A 409 1.25 -11.74 -8.77
CA ARG A 409 1.32 -11.96 -10.23
C ARG A 409 1.13 -13.44 -10.59
N GLY A 410 1.74 -14.38 -9.88
CA GLY A 410 1.60 -15.81 -10.13
C GLY A 410 0.15 -16.29 -10.02
N VAL A 411 -0.59 -15.78 -9.03
CA VAL A 411 -2.03 -16.04 -8.90
C VAL A 411 -2.79 -15.50 -10.12
N MET A 412 -2.49 -14.28 -10.58
CA MET A 412 -3.10 -13.71 -11.78
C MET A 412 -2.70 -14.47 -13.07
N GLN A 413 -1.50 -15.03 -13.16
CA GLN A 413 -1.11 -15.90 -14.27
C GLN A 413 -1.93 -17.20 -14.28
N SER A 414 -2.14 -17.81 -13.10
CA SER A 414 -3.04 -18.96 -13.00
C SER A 414 -4.46 -18.61 -13.45
N MET A 415 -4.99 -17.45 -13.06
CA MET A 415 -6.29 -16.94 -13.52
C MET A 415 -6.34 -16.78 -15.05
N LEU A 416 -5.33 -16.14 -15.64
CA LEU A 416 -5.20 -15.98 -17.10
C LEU A 416 -5.21 -17.33 -17.81
N GLY A 417 -4.49 -18.30 -17.26
CA GLY A 417 -4.46 -19.64 -17.81
C GLY A 417 -5.81 -20.33 -17.75
N PHE A 418 -6.53 -20.25 -16.62
CA PHE A 418 -7.87 -20.82 -16.53
C PHE A 418 -8.85 -20.17 -17.50
N CYS A 419 -8.80 -18.84 -17.71
CA CYS A 419 -9.57 -18.19 -18.78
C CYS A 419 -9.27 -18.81 -20.15
N ASN A 420 -7.98 -19.03 -20.45
CA ASN A 420 -7.57 -19.65 -21.71
C ASN A 420 -8.02 -21.13 -21.83
N VAL A 421 -8.10 -21.89 -20.74
CA VAL A 421 -8.67 -23.26 -20.77
C VAL A 421 -10.17 -23.22 -21.08
N VAL A 422 -10.91 -22.24 -20.55
CA VAL A 422 -12.33 -22.03 -20.87
C VAL A 422 -12.49 -21.76 -22.37
N LEU A 423 -11.66 -20.87 -22.92
CA LEU A 423 -11.66 -20.49 -24.34
C LEU A 423 -11.05 -21.55 -25.27
N GLY A 424 -10.45 -22.63 -24.75
CA GLY A 424 -9.79 -23.67 -25.55
C GLY A 424 -8.38 -23.31 -26.05
N ASN A 425 -7.81 -22.19 -25.61
CA ASN A 425 -6.48 -21.70 -25.95
C ASN A 425 -5.39 -22.41 -25.12
N TYR A 426 -5.24 -23.72 -25.27
CA TYR A 426 -4.40 -24.53 -24.37
C TYR A 426 -2.90 -24.18 -24.41
N ALA A 427 -2.38 -23.68 -25.55
CA ALA A 427 -1.00 -23.23 -25.65
C ALA A 427 -0.73 -22.00 -24.75
N ALA A 428 -1.63 -21.02 -24.79
CA ALA A 428 -1.59 -19.84 -23.92
C ALA A 428 -1.80 -20.24 -22.45
N ALA A 429 -2.72 -21.17 -22.18
CA ALA A 429 -2.96 -21.71 -20.85
C ALA A 429 -1.70 -22.36 -20.25
N ARG A 430 -0.96 -23.16 -21.03
CA ARG A 430 0.31 -23.75 -20.59
C ARG A 430 1.36 -22.68 -20.30
N SER A 431 1.51 -21.69 -21.19
CA SER A 431 2.46 -20.60 -20.97
C SER A 431 2.16 -19.82 -19.68
N ALA A 432 0.88 -19.58 -19.39
CA ALA A 432 0.47 -18.92 -18.15
C ALA A 432 0.72 -19.81 -16.92
N ALA A 433 0.51 -21.13 -17.04
CA ALA A 433 0.84 -22.10 -15.99
C ALA A 433 2.33 -22.08 -15.65
N ASP A 434 3.18 -22.13 -16.67
CA ASP A 434 4.64 -22.11 -16.51
C ASP A 434 5.09 -20.78 -15.87
N ALA A 435 4.50 -19.65 -16.29
CA ALA A 435 4.76 -18.32 -15.71
C ALA A 435 4.25 -18.15 -14.27
N SER A 436 3.29 -18.96 -13.83
CA SER A 436 2.86 -19.04 -12.44
C SER A 436 3.77 -19.95 -11.63
N LEU A 437 4.16 -21.11 -12.18
CA LEU A 437 5.04 -22.08 -11.52
C LEU A 437 6.47 -21.57 -11.33
N SER A 438 6.93 -20.64 -12.18
CA SER A 438 8.21 -19.96 -11.99
C SER A 438 8.24 -19.06 -10.75
N GLU A 439 7.08 -18.61 -10.26
CA GLU A 439 6.97 -17.82 -9.02
C GLU A 439 6.70 -18.69 -7.79
N SER A 440 5.90 -19.75 -7.95
CA SER A 440 5.60 -20.71 -6.88
C SER A 440 5.50 -22.11 -7.47
N THR A 441 6.56 -22.90 -7.28
CA THR A 441 6.68 -24.26 -7.85
C THR A 441 5.64 -25.23 -7.31
N GLU A 442 5.08 -24.95 -6.14
CA GLU A 442 4.09 -25.78 -5.44
C GLU A 442 2.68 -25.17 -5.46
N SER A 443 2.41 -24.23 -6.38
CA SER A 443 1.05 -23.72 -6.56
C SER A 443 0.12 -24.82 -7.09
N ALA A 444 -0.77 -25.32 -6.24
CA ALA A 444 -1.75 -26.35 -6.60
C ALA A 444 -2.66 -25.91 -7.77
N SER A 445 -3.04 -24.62 -7.79
CA SER A 445 -3.86 -24.06 -8.88
C SER A 445 -3.09 -24.04 -10.21
N ALA A 446 -1.81 -23.71 -10.19
CA ALA A 446 -0.97 -23.70 -11.39
C ALA A 446 -0.66 -25.12 -11.90
N LEU A 447 -0.46 -26.09 -10.99
CA LEU A 447 -0.29 -27.50 -11.36
C LEU A 447 -1.58 -28.09 -11.96
N LEU A 448 -2.75 -27.74 -11.41
CA LEU A 448 -4.04 -28.14 -11.99
C LEU A 448 -4.22 -27.56 -13.38
N LEU A 449 -3.96 -26.27 -13.54
CA LEU A 449 -3.98 -25.59 -14.83
C LEU A 449 -3.03 -26.27 -15.84
N SER A 450 -1.79 -26.54 -15.44
CA SER A 450 -0.78 -27.19 -16.29
C SER A 450 -1.25 -28.58 -16.73
N THR A 451 -1.84 -29.35 -15.81
CA THR A 451 -2.44 -30.67 -16.10
C THR A 451 -3.51 -30.55 -17.20
N LEU A 452 -4.48 -29.65 -17.02
CA LEU A 452 -5.57 -29.45 -17.98
C LEU A 452 -5.08 -28.96 -19.35
N ALA A 453 -4.16 -27.99 -19.36
CA ALA A 453 -3.62 -27.41 -20.59
C ALA A 453 -2.83 -28.45 -21.40
N ARG A 454 -2.02 -29.28 -20.73
CA ARG A 454 -1.20 -30.31 -21.40
C ARG A 454 -2.05 -31.42 -22.01
N VAL A 455 -3.11 -31.88 -21.34
CA VAL A 455 -4.07 -32.81 -21.95
C VAL A 455 -4.75 -32.18 -23.17
N GLY A 456 -5.15 -30.90 -23.08
CA GLY A 456 -5.74 -30.16 -24.20
C GLY A 456 -4.84 -30.09 -25.43
N LEU A 457 -3.52 -30.02 -25.22
CA LEU A 457 -2.47 -30.02 -26.25
C LEU A 457 -2.06 -31.41 -26.76
N GLY A 458 -2.49 -32.49 -26.07
CA GLY A 458 -2.04 -33.85 -26.37
C GLY A 458 -0.68 -34.23 -25.76
N ASP A 459 -0.13 -33.41 -24.87
CA ASP A 459 1.08 -33.72 -24.09
C ASP A 459 0.70 -34.54 -22.85
N TYR A 460 0.41 -35.83 -23.05
CA TYR A 460 -0.12 -36.70 -22.00
C TYR A 460 0.90 -37.07 -20.93
N ASP A 461 2.17 -37.26 -21.32
CA ASP A 461 3.24 -37.55 -20.35
C ASP A 461 3.50 -36.33 -19.47
N GLY A 462 3.60 -35.16 -20.08
CA GLY A 462 3.73 -33.92 -19.33
C GLY A 462 2.51 -33.62 -18.44
N ALA A 463 1.30 -33.98 -18.86
CA ALA A 463 0.10 -33.85 -18.03
C ALA A 463 0.13 -34.78 -16.82
N ARG A 464 0.59 -36.03 -17.01
CA ARG A 464 0.72 -37.02 -15.94
C ARG A 464 1.74 -36.57 -14.89
N ASP A 465 2.88 -36.00 -15.31
CA ASP A 465 3.87 -35.45 -14.39
C ASP A 465 3.32 -34.29 -13.55
N ALA A 466 2.58 -33.37 -14.18
CA ALA A 466 1.94 -32.26 -13.48
C ALA A 466 0.87 -32.74 -12.50
N PHE A 467 0.08 -33.75 -12.89
CA PHE A 467 -0.92 -34.39 -12.04
C PHE A 467 -0.28 -35.04 -10.81
N TYR A 468 0.78 -35.83 -10.96
CA TYR A 468 1.45 -36.47 -9.82
C TYR A 468 2.06 -35.46 -8.85
N LYS A 469 2.58 -34.33 -9.35
CA LYS A 469 3.03 -33.23 -8.48
C LYS A 469 1.85 -32.62 -7.72
N LEU A 470 0.73 -32.38 -8.41
CA LEU A 470 -0.48 -31.85 -7.79
C LEU A 470 -1.03 -32.78 -6.70
N GLU A 471 -1.08 -34.08 -6.96
CA GLU A 471 -1.55 -35.10 -6.01
C GLU A 471 -0.72 -35.10 -4.72
N LYS A 472 0.61 -34.93 -4.83
CA LYS A 472 1.49 -34.82 -3.65
C LYS A 472 1.27 -33.53 -2.87
N VAL A 473 1.07 -32.42 -3.57
CA VAL A 473 0.99 -31.07 -2.99
C VAL A 473 -0.39 -30.77 -2.41
N ALA A 474 -1.46 -31.25 -3.04
CA ALA A 474 -2.85 -30.94 -2.68
C ALA A 474 -3.78 -32.15 -2.90
N PRO A 475 -3.63 -33.25 -2.14
CA PRO A 475 -4.41 -34.47 -2.34
C PRO A 475 -5.93 -34.23 -2.20
N ALA A 476 -6.35 -33.46 -1.19
CA ALA A 476 -7.77 -33.14 -0.98
C ALA A 476 -8.40 -32.37 -2.15
N LEU A 477 -7.63 -31.53 -2.85
CA LEU A 477 -8.09 -30.85 -4.06
C LEU A 477 -8.33 -31.85 -5.19
N ILE A 478 -7.40 -32.77 -5.40
CA ILE A 478 -7.51 -33.82 -6.42
C ILE A 478 -8.73 -34.70 -6.15
N ASP A 479 -8.91 -35.17 -4.92
CA ASP A 479 -10.05 -36.01 -4.54
C ASP A 479 -11.37 -35.30 -4.84
N ALA A 480 -11.49 -34.02 -4.46
CA ALA A 480 -12.67 -33.22 -4.73
C ALA A 480 -12.94 -33.07 -6.24
N ARG A 481 -11.90 -32.80 -7.05
CA ARG A 481 -12.03 -32.60 -8.50
C ARG A 481 -12.32 -33.92 -9.22
N LEU A 482 -11.73 -35.04 -8.82
CA LEU A 482 -12.03 -36.37 -9.35
C LEU A 482 -13.46 -36.81 -9.01
N ALA A 483 -13.97 -36.46 -7.82
CA ALA A 483 -15.36 -36.68 -7.43
C ALA A 483 -16.38 -35.77 -8.18
N GLY A 484 -15.93 -34.90 -9.08
CA GLY A 484 -16.80 -34.03 -9.87
C GLY A 484 -17.14 -32.68 -9.23
N HIS A 485 -16.52 -32.34 -8.11
CA HIS A 485 -16.70 -31.03 -7.47
C HIS A 485 -15.85 -29.99 -8.18
N TRP A 486 -16.42 -29.27 -9.15
CA TRP A 486 -15.78 -28.16 -9.85
C TRP A 486 -16.45 -26.83 -9.51
N LEU A 487 -15.63 -25.78 -9.42
CA LEU A 487 -16.04 -24.41 -9.16
C LEU A 487 -16.33 -23.70 -10.50
N THR A 488 -17.42 -24.07 -11.17
CA THR A 488 -17.85 -23.47 -12.45
C THR A 488 -19.33 -23.79 -12.74
N SER A 489 -20.12 -22.85 -13.25
CA SER A 489 -21.46 -23.12 -13.79
C SER A 489 -21.44 -23.72 -15.20
N ASN A 490 -20.34 -23.51 -15.92
CA ASN A 490 -20.20 -23.92 -17.31
C ASN A 490 -20.13 -25.45 -17.42
N VAL A 491 -21.22 -26.06 -17.87
CA VAL A 491 -21.38 -27.50 -17.97
C VAL A 491 -20.40 -28.11 -18.96
N GLU A 492 -20.13 -27.43 -20.07
CA GLU A 492 -19.20 -27.90 -21.10
C GLU A 492 -17.77 -27.93 -20.57
N TYR A 493 -17.32 -26.81 -19.98
CA TYR A 493 -16.03 -26.72 -19.34
C TYR A 493 -15.89 -27.77 -18.23
N ARG A 494 -16.90 -27.96 -17.37
CA ARG A 494 -16.87 -28.96 -16.31
C ARG A 494 -16.66 -30.37 -16.85
N LYS A 495 -17.44 -30.78 -17.87
CA LYS A 495 -17.29 -32.10 -18.52
C LYS A 495 -15.89 -32.27 -19.13
N ARG A 496 -15.38 -31.22 -19.78
CA ARG A 496 -14.06 -31.20 -20.41
C ARG A 496 -12.94 -31.31 -19.37
N ALA A 497 -12.97 -30.48 -18.33
CA ALA A 497 -11.98 -30.45 -17.26
C ALA A 497 -11.98 -31.77 -16.47
N GLN A 498 -13.15 -32.34 -16.16
CA GLN A 498 -13.27 -33.67 -15.54
C GLN A 498 -12.61 -34.74 -16.41
N HIS A 499 -12.92 -34.76 -17.71
CA HIS A 499 -12.34 -35.72 -18.63
C HIS A 499 -10.82 -35.57 -18.72
N TYR A 500 -10.32 -34.33 -18.82
CA TYR A 500 -8.87 -34.08 -18.89
C TYR A 500 -8.16 -34.54 -17.63
N LEU A 501 -8.74 -34.28 -16.46
CA LEU A 501 -8.18 -34.76 -15.19
C LEU A 501 -8.15 -36.29 -15.13
N HIS A 502 -9.21 -36.99 -15.57
CA HIS A 502 -9.22 -38.45 -15.66
C HIS A 502 -8.17 -39.00 -16.64
N VAL A 503 -7.94 -38.34 -17.77
CA VAL A 503 -6.89 -38.75 -18.73
C VAL A 503 -5.51 -38.63 -18.09
N ALA A 504 -5.22 -37.51 -17.41
CA ALA A 504 -3.95 -37.31 -16.71
C ALA A 504 -3.75 -38.33 -15.58
N ALA A 505 -4.82 -38.71 -14.88
CA ALA A 505 -4.83 -39.74 -13.84
C ALA A 505 -4.75 -41.19 -14.39
N GLY A 506 -4.83 -41.40 -15.71
CA GLY A 506 -4.88 -42.74 -16.31
C GLY A 506 -6.22 -43.47 -16.13
N LEU A 507 -7.28 -42.76 -15.75
CA LEU A 507 -8.63 -43.27 -15.52
C LEU A 507 -9.52 -43.22 -16.77
N ALA A 508 -9.08 -42.54 -17.83
CA ALA A 508 -9.79 -42.44 -19.09
C ALA A 508 -8.81 -42.41 -20.28
N LEU A 509 -9.27 -42.89 -21.44
CA LEU A 509 -8.54 -42.76 -22.68
C LEU A 509 -8.68 -41.34 -23.25
N PRO A 510 -7.64 -40.79 -23.90
CA PRO A 510 -7.77 -39.53 -24.62
C PRO A 510 -8.82 -39.66 -25.74
N LYS A 511 -9.70 -38.67 -25.88
CA LYS A 511 -10.58 -38.60 -27.06
C LYS A 511 -9.75 -38.42 -28.33
N SER A 512 -10.04 -39.23 -29.35
CA SER A 512 -9.36 -39.14 -30.65
C SER A 512 -9.54 -37.74 -31.26
N VAL A 513 -8.49 -37.22 -31.91
CA VAL A 513 -8.48 -35.89 -32.54
C VAL A 513 -9.57 -35.73 -33.62
N CYS A 514 -10.13 -36.84 -34.13
CA CYS A 514 -11.17 -36.86 -35.17
C CYS A 514 -12.57 -36.42 -34.72
N GLU A 515 -12.88 -36.31 -33.42
CA GLU A 515 -14.22 -35.93 -32.94
C GLU A 515 -14.38 -34.42 -32.65
N ARG A 516 -13.38 -33.59 -32.95
CA ARG A 516 -13.38 -32.13 -32.72
C ARG A 516 -13.71 -31.30 -33.97
N ARG A 517 -14.65 -31.76 -34.82
CA ARG A 517 -15.20 -30.97 -35.94
C ARG A 517 -16.66 -30.67 -35.76
#